data_AF-A0A5P9IMG6-F1
#
_entry.id   AF-A0A5P9IMG6-F1
#
_cell.length_a   1.000
_cell.length_b   1.000
_cell.length_c   1.000
_cell.angle_alpha   90.00
_cell.angle_beta   90.00
_cell.angle_gamma   90.00
#
_symmetry.space_group_name_H-M   'P 1'
#
loop_
_entity.id
_entity.type
_entity.pdbx_description
1 polymer ?
#
loop_
_entity_poly.entity_id
_entity_poly.type
_entity_poly.pdbx_seq_one_letter_code
_entity_poly.pdbx_strand_id
1 'polypeptide(L)'
;MRASRRRGWVLSALVVLLLLAAFEAGHRLLEAHSQAPLYRVIVAGESLTLEAEDHAAFTRDLERLADEAEAALAARMAPWTEARLAKAFAPLEAAVPSYLDWYFSLGGSTLRLAMGLADDQAAWFATQRRKRLIEASGIEAALAELQAAHAARLAREQRALAEAMSATLLERYAPRNVTDAKTPAVAPPPFDLDDRMDEALLTTLDARRWQAAALGGSGIGLMAGRPLARRLAAGTLGQGGRMALRALATRLGAGAVRSLASGGAAAAVTAPTGPGALMVGAATTVTGIAGMVGGEFALLKLQEARQRPALEARLLEGIEEARRDAAGALGLAVSAAAARLGEGLEAPAGQGERAAGEARPEAYRILERLGLTAASGARAQAPGLEQ
;
A
#
# COMPACT_ATOMS: atom_id res chain seq x y z
N MET A 1 54.87 -75.66 10.48
CA MET A 1 54.14 -74.99 11.59
C MET A 1 53.98 -73.46 11.47
N ARG A 2 54.66 -72.72 10.57
CA ARG A 2 54.48 -71.25 10.45
C ARG A 2 53.24 -70.81 9.66
N ALA A 3 52.72 -71.65 8.75
CA ALA A 3 51.58 -71.30 7.88
C ALA A 3 50.22 -71.32 8.61
N SER A 4 50.02 -72.20 9.60
CA SER A 4 48.78 -72.26 10.39
C SER A 4 48.64 -71.05 11.33
N ARG A 5 49.75 -70.53 11.87
CA ARG A 5 49.77 -69.31 12.70
C ARG A 5 49.32 -68.08 11.92
N ARG A 6 49.73 -67.91 10.65
CA ARG A 6 49.30 -66.78 9.82
C ARG A 6 47.80 -66.80 9.51
N ARG A 7 47.21 -67.98 9.28
CA ARG A 7 45.76 -68.10 9.02
C ARG A 7 44.91 -67.73 10.23
N GLY A 8 45.34 -68.09 11.44
CA GLY A 8 44.67 -67.69 12.68
C GLY A 8 44.65 -66.17 12.87
N TRP A 9 45.77 -65.50 12.60
CA TRP A 9 45.86 -64.02 12.71
C TRP A 9 44.97 -63.30 11.70
N VAL A 10 44.87 -63.78 10.46
CA VAL A 10 44.00 -63.17 9.44
C VAL A 10 42.52 -63.34 9.80
N LEU A 11 42.11 -64.51 10.29
CA LEU A 11 40.73 -64.74 10.74
C LEU A 11 40.37 -63.87 11.95
N SER A 12 41.27 -63.76 12.95
CA SER A 12 41.04 -62.87 14.10
C SER A 12 40.96 -61.40 13.68
N ALA A 13 41.83 -60.93 12.77
CA ALA A 13 41.77 -59.57 12.27
C ALA A 13 40.47 -59.28 11.50
N LEU A 14 39.98 -60.23 10.72
CA LEU A 14 38.73 -60.10 9.96
C LEU A 14 37.51 -60.06 10.89
N VAL A 15 37.49 -60.87 11.96
CA VAL A 15 36.42 -60.83 12.98
C VAL A 15 36.41 -59.50 13.72
N VAL A 16 37.58 -58.96 14.07
CA VAL A 16 37.70 -57.64 14.73
C VAL A 16 37.21 -56.52 13.81
N LEU A 17 37.57 -56.54 12.53
CA LEU A 17 37.08 -55.58 11.53
C LEU A 17 35.56 -55.63 11.37
N LEU A 18 34.98 -56.84 11.36
CA LEU A 18 33.54 -57.03 11.22
C LEU A 18 32.77 -56.54 12.47
N LEU A 19 33.32 -56.77 13.66
CA LEU A 19 32.79 -56.23 14.92
C LEU A 19 32.86 -54.69 14.97
N LEU A 20 33.96 -54.10 14.52
CA LEU A 20 34.09 -52.64 14.43
C LEU A 20 33.08 -52.04 13.46
N ALA A 21 32.91 -52.64 12.28
CA ALA A 21 31.91 -52.20 11.30
C ALA A 21 30.47 -52.34 11.83
N ALA A 22 30.15 -53.43 12.54
CA ALA A 22 28.85 -53.62 13.16
C ALA A 22 28.61 -52.63 14.32
N PHE A 23 29.64 -52.31 15.10
CA PHE A 23 29.56 -51.31 16.15
C PHE A 23 29.35 -49.90 15.57
N GLU A 24 30.05 -49.55 14.49
CA GLU A 24 29.89 -48.25 13.82
C GLU A 24 28.51 -48.13 13.14
N ALA A 25 28.03 -49.20 12.51
CA ALA A 25 26.67 -49.24 11.96
C ALA A 25 25.62 -49.14 13.07
N GLY A 26 25.81 -49.84 14.19
CA GLY A 26 24.96 -49.75 15.37
C GLY A 26 24.97 -48.35 15.97
N HIS A 27 26.14 -47.72 16.09
CA HIS A 27 26.27 -46.35 16.58
C HIS A 27 25.55 -45.35 15.67
N ARG A 28 25.69 -45.47 14.34
CA ARG A 28 24.96 -44.62 13.40
C ARG A 28 23.45 -44.83 13.45
N LEU A 29 23.00 -46.07 13.64
CA LEU A 29 21.58 -46.39 13.78
C LEU A 29 21.01 -45.85 15.10
N LEU A 30 21.80 -45.95 16.19
CA LEU A 30 21.48 -45.36 17.48
C LEU A 30 21.51 -43.85 17.43
N GLU A 31 22.50 -43.20 16.81
CA GLU A 31 22.52 -41.74 16.63
C GLU A 31 21.33 -41.26 15.80
N ALA A 32 20.94 -42.01 14.76
CA ALA A 32 19.76 -41.73 13.96
C ALA A 32 18.44 -41.87 14.75
N HIS A 33 18.38 -42.75 15.76
CA HIS A 33 17.17 -42.97 16.57
C HIS A 33 17.18 -42.22 17.91
N SER A 34 18.34 -41.89 18.48
CA SER A 34 18.48 -41.32 19.82
C SER A 34 18.51 -39.81 19.84
N GLN A 35 18.51 -39.16 18.67
CA GLN A 35 18.54 -37.71 18.52
C GLN A 35 17.48 -37.23 17.53
N ALA A 36 16.26 -37.77 17.59
CA ALA A 36 15.15 -37.10 16.91
C ALA A 36 15.06 -35.68 17.49
N PRO A 37 15.37 -34.63 16.70
CA PRO A 37 15.42 -33.28 17.21
C PRO A 37 14.02 -32.91 17.72
N LEU A 38 13.94 -32.60 19.01
CA LEU A 38 12.72 -32.10 19.63
C LEU A 38 12.67 -30.60 19.37
N TYR A 39 11.58 -30.15 18.75
CA TYR A 39 11.34 -28.74 18.49
C TYR A 39 10.38 -28.19 19.54
N ARG A 40 10.75 -27.07 20.15
CA ARG A 40 9.90 -26.38 21.12
C ARG A 40 9.22 -25.20 20.43
N VAL A 41 7.90 -25.24 20.37
CA VAL A 41 7.03 -24.24 19.76
C VAL A 41 6.11 -23.70 20.85
N ILE A 42 5.98 -22.39 21.00
CA ILE A 42 5.01 -21.76 21.90
C ILE A 42 3.86 -21.26 21.02
N VAL A 43 2.63 -21.71 21.32
CA VAL A 43 1.41 -21.37 20.59
C VAL A 43 0.34 -20.96 21.60
N ALA A 44 -0.21 -19.76 21.48
CA ALA A 44 -1.15 -19.19 22.45
C ALA A 44 -0.65 -19.27 23.91
N GLY A 45 0.66 -19.06 24.12
CA GLY A 45 1.33 -19.18 25.41
C GLY A 45 1.56 -20.62 25.91
N GLU A 46 1.10 -21.64 25.18
CA GLU A 46 1.35 -23.05 25.51
C GLU A 46 2.61 -23.56 24.82
N SER A 47 3.51 -24.14 25.62
CA SER A 47 4.76 -24.73 25.13
C SER A 47 4.54 -26.16 24.65
N LEU A 48 4.57 -26.36 23.34
CA LEU A 48 4.49 -27.65 22.67
C LEU A 48 5.90 -28.16 22.33
N THR A 49 6.20 -29.40 22.70
CA THR A 49 7.40 -30.11 22.26
C THR A 49 6.98 -31.10 21.19
N LEU A 50 7.41 -30.87 19.95
CA LEU A 50 7.04 -31.66 18.79
C LEU A 50 8.24 -32.48 18.29
N GLU A 51 7.96 -33.69 17.82
CA GLU A 51 8.92 -34.48 17.06
C GLU A 51 9.17 -33.86 15.68
N ALA A 52 10.25 -34.25 15.00
CA ALA A 52 10.63 -33.67 13.72
C ALA A 52 9.52 -33.81 12.63
N GLU A 53 8.82 -34.94 12.59
CA GLU A 53 7.72 -35.15 11.65
C GLU A 53 6.53 -34.22 11.93
N ASP A 54 6.15 -34.09 13.20
CA ASP A 54 5.07 -33.20 13.65
C ASP A 54 5.43 -31.73 13.49
N HIS A 55 6.69 -31.36 13.71
CA HIS A 55 7.20 -30.02 13.44
C HIS A 55 7.13 -29.69 11.94
N ALA A 56 7.54 -30.60 11.06
CA ALA A 56 7.41 -30.41 9.62
C ALA A 56 5.95 -30.30 9.18
N ALA A 57 5.03 -31.05 9.81
CA ALA A 57 3.60 -30.91 9.59
C ALA A 57 3.08 -29.55 10.10
N PHE A 58 3.54 -29.10 11.27
CA PHE A 58 3.20 -27.81 11.85
C PHE A 58 3.59 -26.65 10.93
N THR A 59 4.81 -26.66 10.38
CA THR A 59 5.25 -25.62 9.43
C THR A 59 4.39 -25.59 8.17
N ARG A 60 4.09 -26.75 7.57
CA ARG A 60 3.20 -26.81 6.40
C ARG A 60 1.78 -26.31 6.70
N ASP A 61 1.27 -26.61 7.88
CA ASP A 61 -0.03 -26.11 8.32
C ASP A 61 -0.02 -24.61 8.60
N LEU A 62 1.07 -24.09 9.16
CA LEU A 62 1.26 -22.66 9.39
C LEU A 62 1.30 -21.89 8.08
N GLU A 63 2.06 -22.36 7.09
CA GLU A 63 2.11 -21.79 5.73
C GLU A 63 0.72 -21.79 5.08
N ARG A 64 0.03 -22.94 5.10
CA ARG A 64 -1.34 -23.05 4.57
C ARG A 64 -2.31 -22.08 5.27
N LEU A 65 -2.23 -21.99 6.60
CA LEU A 65 -3.08 -21.08 7.38
C LEU A 65 -2.75 -19.61 7.10
N ALA A 66 -1.48 -19.27 6.83
CA ALA A 66 -1.08 -17.92 6.43
C ALA A 66 -1.67 -17.53 5.07
N ASP A 67 -1.63 -18.43 4.08
CA ASP A 67 -2.26 -18.24 2.76
C ASP A 67 -3.78 -18.07 2.88
N GLU A 68 -4.42 -18.92 3.68
CA GLU A 68 -5.86 -18.83 3.98
C GLU A 68 -6.20 -17.51 4.70
N ALA A 69 -5.35 -17.06 5.61
CA ALA A 69 -5.51 -15.80 6.33
C ALA A 69 -5.39 -14.59 5.41
N GLU A 70 -4.49 -14.59 4.43
CA GLU A 70 -4.40 -13.54 3.41
C GLU A 70 -5.71 -13.41 2.62
N ALA A 71 -6.20 -14.52 2.07
CA ALA A 71 -7.44 -14.54 1.30
C ALA A 71 -8.64 -14.12 2.16
N ALA A 72 -8.71 -14.59 3.41
CA ALA A 72 -9.76 -14.22 4.35
C ALA A 72 -9.70 -12.74 4.71
N LEU A 73 -8.52 -12.17 4.92
CA LEU A 73 -8.34 -10.76 5.23
C LEU A 73 -8.83 -9.87 4.09
N ALA A 74 -8.44 -10.19 2.86
CA ALA A 74 -8.91 -9.48 1.67
C ALA A 74 -10.43 -9.55 1.52
N ALA A 75 -11.01 -10.75 1.67
CA ALA A 75 -12.45 -10.97 1.57
C ALA A 75 -13.26 -10.22 2.65
N ARG A 76 -12.73 -10.11 3.88
CA ARG A 76 -13.37 -9.36 4.98
C ARG A 76 -13.24 -7.85 4.83
N MET A 77 -12.12 -7.37 4.28
CA MET A 77 -11.85 -5.95 4.11
C MET A 77 -12.56 -5.34 2.89
N ALA A 78 -12.68 -6.08 1.78
CA ALA A 78 -13.26 -5.58 0.53
C ALA A 78 -14.66 -4.95 0.67
N PRO A 79 -15.69 -5.64 1.20
CA PRO A 79 -17.04 -5.06 1.30
C PRO A 79 -17.09 -3.89 2.30
N TRP A 80 -16.29 -3.94 3.36
CA TRP A 80 -16.19 -2.84 4.32
C TRP A 80 -15.59 -1.58 3.69
N THR A 81 -14.51 -1.75 2.92
CA THR A 81 -13.83 -0.66 2.20
C THR A 81 -14.73 -0.07 1.14
N GLU A 82 -15.41 -0.89 0.35
CA GLU A 82 -16.34 -0.43 -0.68
C GLU A 82 -17.48 0.41 -0.10
N ALA A 83 -18.15 -0.10 0.94
CA ALA A 83 -19.24 0.62 1.60
C ALA A 83 -18.77 1.96 2.21
N ARG A 84 -17.57 1.98 2.78
CA ARG A 84 -16.99 3.20 3.36
C ARG A 84 -16.56 4.21 2.30
N LEU A 85 -16.01 3.76 1.18
CA LEU A 85 -15.70 4.63 0.04
C LEU A 85 -16.97 5.22 -0.56
N ALA A 86 -18.00 4.41 -0.80
CA ALA A 86 -19.29 4.91 -1.28
C ALA A 86 -19.84 6.01 -0.36
N LYS A 87 -19.81 5.79 0.95
CA LYS A 87 -20.22 6.80 1.94
C LYS A 87 -19.34 8.06 1.90
N ALA A 88 -18.02 7.93 1.76
CA ALA A 88 -17.10 9.05 1.73
C ALA A 88 -17.29 9.92 0.46
N PHE A 89 -17.56 9.29 -0.69
CA PHE A 89 -17.70 9.97 -1.98
C PHE A 89 -19.11 10.51 -2.26
N ALA A 90 -20.16 9.99 -1.62
CA ALA A 90 -21.54 10.43 -1.84
C ALA A 90 -21.75 11.96 -1.70
N PRO A 91 -21.18 12.67 -0.71
CA PRO A 91 -21.30 14.13 -0.63
C PRO A 91 -20.65 14.87 -1.81
N LEU A 92 -19.56 14.32 -2.37
CA LEU A 92 -18.88 14.90 -3.52
C LEU A 92 -19.71 14.75 -4.80
N GLU A 93 -20.32 13.58 -5.00
CA GLU A 93 -21.27 13.34 -6.10
C GLU A 93 -22.48 14.27 -5.99
N ALA A 94 -23.06 14.40 -4.78
CA ALA A 94 -24.18 15.29 -4.51
C ALA A 94 -23.84 16.78 -4.69
N ALA A 95 -22.56 17.17 -4.64
CA ALA A 95 -22.12 18.55 -4.87
C ALA A 95 -22.01 18.91 -6.37
N VAL A 96 -22.00 17.92 -7.27
CA VAL A 96 -21.84 18.15 -8.72
C VAL A 96 -22.95 19.05 -9.29
N PRO A 97 -24.26 18.82 -9.03
CA PRO A 97 -25.31 19.69 -9.54
C PRO A 97 -25.15 21.16 -9.12
N SER A 98 -24.82 21.42 -7.84
CA SER A 98 -24.61 22.77 -7.31
C SER A 98 -23.42 23.49 -7.97
N TYR A 99 -22.34 22.75 -8.24
CA TYR A 99 -21.21 23.28 -9.02
C TYR A 99 -21.63 23.64 -10.45
N LEU A 100 -22.42 22.80 -11.11
CA LEU A 100 -22.91 23.05 -12.46
C LEU A 100 -23.88 24.24 -12.51
N ASP A 101 -24.76 24.38 -11.52
CA ASP A 101 -25.65 25.53 -11.39
C ASP A 101 -24.85 26.83 -11.28
N TRP A 102 -23.77 26.85 -10.51
CA TRP A 102 -22.85 27.98 -10.48
C TRP A 102 -22.14 28.19 -11.83
N TYR A 103 -21.61 27.12 -12.43
CA TYR A 103 -20.82 27.19 -13.67
C TYR A 103 -21.64 27.76 -14.84
N PHE A 104 -22.91 27.38 -14.94
CA PHE A 104 -23.86 27.87 -15.93
C PHE A 104 -24.67 29.07 -15.47
N SER A 105 -24.52 29.56 -14.23
CA SER A 105 -25.14 30.81 -13.81
C SER A 105 -24.61 32.02 -14.58
N LEU A 106 -25.40 33.10 -14.64
CA LEU A 106 -24.97 34.37 -15.25
C LEU A 106 -23.69 34.92 -14.60
N GLY A 107 -23.59 34.86 -13.26
CA GLY A 107 -22.37 35.26 -12.55
C GLY A 107 -21.18 34.38 -12.89
N GLY A 108 -21.39 33.06 -13.02
CA GLY A 108 -20.40 32.12 -13.49
C GLY A 108 -19.91 32.43 -14.90
N SER A 109 -20.81 32.66 -15.86
CA SER A 109 -20.44 33.00 -17.24
C SER A 109 -19.64 34.30 -17.32
N THR A 110 -20.02 35.35 -16.60
CA THR A 110 -19.29 36.63 -16.60
C THR A 110 -17.90 36.47 -16.02
N LEU A 111 -17.74 35.73 -14.91
CA LEU A 111 -16.43 35.42 -14.34
C LEU A 111 -15.57 34.58 -15.31
N ARG A 112 -16.15 33.60 -15.99
CA ARG A 112 -15.43 32.78 -17.00
C ARG A 112 -14.93 33.62 -18.17
N LEU A 113 -15.74 34.59 -18.63
CA LEU A 113 -15.36 35.52 -19.68
C LEU A 113 -14.24 36.47 -19.21
N ALA A 114 -14.39 37.08 -18.03
CA ALA A 114 -13.37 37.95 -17.44
C ALA A 114 -12.03 37.20 -17.28
N MET A 115 -12.07 35.97 -16.78
CA MET A 115 -10.89 35.13 -16.64
C MET A 115 -10.34 34.61 -17.97
N GLY A 116 -11.13 34.63 -19.05
CA GLY A 116 -10.62 34.34 -20.40
C GLY A 116 -9.69 35.42 -20.95
N LEU A 117 -9.68 36.61 -20.34
CA LEU A 117 -8.75 37.71 -20.65
C LEU A 117 -7.46 37.64 -19.81
N ALA A 118 -7.46 36.85 -18.74
CA ALA A 118 -6.29 36.65 -17.90
C ALA A 118 -5.52 35.39 -18.33
N ASP A 119 -4.19 35.42 -18.19
CA ASP A 119 -3.31 34.33 -18.66
C ASP A 119 -3.39 33.05 -17.82
N ASP A 120 -4.04 33.09 -16.64
CA ASP A 120 -4.16 31.96 -15.72
C ASP A 120 -5.60 31.45 -15.51
N GLN A 121 -6.32 31.26 -16.62
CA GLN A 121 -7.69 30.73 -16.58
C GLN A 121 -7.75 29.31 -15.97
N ALA A 122 -6.74 28.49 -16.25
CA ALA A 122 -6.69 27.09 -15.82
C ALA A 122 -6.57 26.95 -14.30
N ALA A 123 -5.66 27.68 -13.65
CA ALA A 123 -5.53 27.61 -12.19
C ALA A 123 -6.75 28.21 -11.49
N TRP A 124 -7.36 29.27 -12.05
CA TRP A 124 -8.59 29.83 -11.49
C TRP A 124 -9.74 28.81 -11.48
N PHE A 125 -9.96 28.08 -12.59
CA PHE A 125 -10.97 27.01 -12.63
C PHE A 125 -10.66 25.87 -11.67
N ALA A 126 -9.39 25.49 -11.52
CA ALA A 126 -8.97 24.50 -10.55
C ALA A 126 -9.32 24.95 -9.12
N THR A 127 -9.07 26.22 -8.77
CA THR A 127 -9.45 26.82 -7.48
C THR A 127 -10.95 26.82 -7.26
N GLN A 128 -11.75 27.20 -8.26
CA GLN A 128 -13.21 27.19 -8.12
C GLN A 128 -13.78 25.77 -7.95
N ARG A 129 -13.25 24.78 -8.68
CA ARG A 129 -13.61 23.37 -8.46
C ARG A 129 -13.22 22.91 -7.06
N ARG A 130 -12.00 23.20 -6.62
CA ARG A 130 -11.57 22.85 -5.27
C ARG A 130 -12.52 23.42 -4.22
N LYS A 131 -12.82 24.72 -4.28
CA LYS A 131 -13.69 25.38 -3.31
C LYS A 131 -15.12 24.84 -3.33
N ARG A 132 -15.70 24.63 -4.52
CA ARG A 132 -17.13 24.32 -4.67
C ARG A 132 -17.47 22.83 -4.70
N LEU A 133 -16.53 21.97 -5.09
CA LEU A 133 -16.72 20.53 -5.10
C LEU A 133 -15.97 19.89 -3.91
N ILE A 134 -14.67 20.13 -3.79
CA ILE A 134 -13.82 19.39 -2.84
C ILE A 134 -14.05 19.90 -1.40
N GLU A 135 -13.85 21.19 -1.16
CA GLU A 135 -14.00 21.78 0.17
C GLU A 135 -15.45 21.74 0.65
N ALA A 136 -16.41 22.06 -0.24
CA ALA A 136 -17.83 22.04 0.08
C ALA A 136 -18.39 20.64 0.38
N SER A 137 -17.84 19.57 -0.23
CA SER A 137 -18.27 18.20 0.06
C SER A 137 -17.62 17.60 1.30
N GLY A 138 -16.52 18.19 1.79
CA GLY A 138 -15.77 17.63 2.91
C GLY A 138 -15.04 16.32 2.59
N ILE A 139 -14.86 15.97 1.30
CA ILE A 139 -14.26 14.69 0.88
C ILE A 139 -12.85 14.48 1.46
N GLU A 140 -12.06 15.54 1.61
CA GLU A 140 -10.71 15.43 2.19
C GLU A 140 -10.75 14.93 3.64
N ALA A 141 -11.66 15.47 4.45
CA ALA A 141 -11.86 15.03 5.83
C ALA A 141 -12.43 13.60 5.89
N ALA A 142 -13.40 13.29 5.02
CA ALA A 142 -13.99 11.95 4.94
C ALA A 142 -12.97 10.87 4.55
N LEU A 143 -12.04 11.18 3.63
CA LEU A 143 -10.98 10.26 3.24
C LEU A 143 -9.89 10.11 4.31
N ALA A 144 -9.57 11.18 5.04
CA ALA A 144 -8.67 11.09 6.20
C ALA A 144 -9.27 10.21 7.31
N GLU A 145 -10.57 10.39 7.62
CA GLU A 145 -11.29 9.53 8.57
C GLU A 145 -11.33 8.08 8.10
N LEU A 146 -11.62 7.85 6.81
CA LEU A 146 -11.59 6.51 6.21
C LEU A 146 -10.22 5.85 6.36
N GLN A 147 -9.14 6.57 6.08
CA GLN A 147 -7.78 6.03 6.20
C GLN A 147 -7.48 5.60 7.65
N ALA A 148 -7.83 6.43 8.64
CA ALA A 148 -7.67 6.09 10.05
C ALA A 148 -8.53 4.87 10.45
N ALA A 149 -9.80 4.87 10.04
CA ALA A 149 -10.71 3.76 10.30
C ALA A 149 -10.27 2.45 9.63
N HIS A 150 -9.72 2.53 8.41
CA HIS A 150 -9.20 1.39 7.66
C HIS A 150 -8.01 0.76 8.38
N ALA A 151 -7.06 1.58 8.83
CA ALA A 151 -5.91 1.08 9.59
C ALA A 151 -6.34 0.37 10.89
N ALA A 152 -7.27 0.96 11.64
CA ALA A 152 -7.80 0.36 12.87
C ALA A 152 -8.58 -0.93 12.60
N ARG A 153 -9.38 -0.96 11.53
CA ARG A 153 -10.13 -2.15 11.11
C ARG A 153 -9.18 -3.27 10.69
N LEU A 154 -8.20 -2.97 9.86
CA LEU A 154 -7.20 -3.90 9.37
C LEU A 154 -6.42 -4.54 10.53
N ALA A 155 -5.98 -3.74 11.51
CA ALA A 155 -5.30 -4.27 12.70
C ALA A 155 -6.18 -5.23 13.52
N ARG A 156 -7.48 -4.92 13.67
CA ARG A 156 -8.44 -5.83 14.36
C ARG A 156 -8.64 -7.14 13.59
N GLU A 157 -8.77 -7.07 12.27
CA GLU A 157 -8.93 -8.28 11.46
C GLU A 157 -7.67 -9.15 11.43
N GLN A 158 -6.48 -8.55 11.34
CA GLN A 158 -5.23 -9.29 11.43
C GLN A 158 -5.07 -9.98 12.78
N ARG A 159 -5.40 -9.30 13.89
CA ARG A 159 -5.40 -9.92 15.22
C ARG A 159 -6.39 -11.08 15.33
N ALA A 160 -7.63 -10.89 14.85
CA ALA A 160 -8.64 -11.94 14.89
C ALA A 160 -8.25 -13.17 14.05
N LEU A 161 -7.57 -12.96 12.91
CA LEU A 161 -7.02 -14.06 12.12
C LEU A 161 -5.85 -14.74 12.83
N ALA A 162 -4.96 -13.96 13.44
CA ALA A 162 -3.84 -14.49 14.20
C ALA A 162 -4.30 -15.39 15.36
N GLU A 163 -5.26 -14.91 16.16
CA GLU A 163 -5.89 -15.68 17.24
C GLU A 163 -6.54 -16.97 16.71
N ALA A 164 -7.25 -16.91 15.58
CA ALA A 164 -7.88 -18.07 14.96
C ALA A 164 -6.84 -19.11 14.46
N MET A 165 -5.71 -18.64 13.91
CA MET A 165 -4.61 -19.50 13.49
C MET A 165 -3.97 -20.20 14.69
N SER A 166 -3.62 -19.46 15.75
CA SER A 166 -3.04 -20.02 16.97
C SER A 166 -3.99 -21.04 17.61
N ALA A 167 -5.29 -20.75 17.69
CA ALA A 167 -6.28 -21.70 18.20
C ALA A 167 -6.34 -22.99 17.37
N THR A 168 -6.34 -22.87 16.03
CA THR A 168 -6.37 -24.03 15.12
C THR A 168 -5.12 -24.89 15.24
N LEU A 169 -3.94 -24.25 15.36
CA LEU A 169 -2.68 -24.95 15.55
C LEU A 169 -2.62 -25.63 16.92
N LEU A 170 -3.06 -24.95 17.98
CA LEU A 170 -3.08 -25.51 19.32
C LEU A 170 -4.01 -26.73 19.41
N GLU A 171 -5.24 -26.62 18.91
CA GLU A 171 -6.20 -27.75 18.87
C GLU A 171 -5.61 -28.96 18.14
N ARG A 172 -4.90 -28.72 17.03
CA ARG A 172 -4.33 -29.78 16.20
C ARG A 172 -3.08 -30.43 16.81
N TYR A 173 -2.22 -29.67 17.48
CA TYR A 173 -0.90 -30.13 17.91
C TYR A 173 -0.75 -30.34 19.43
N ALA A 174 -1.66 -29.83 20.26
CA ALA A 174 -1.66 -30.12 21.70
C ALA A 174 -1.69 -31.63 22.03
N PRO A 175 -2.49 -32.48 21.33
CA PRO A 175 -2.47 -33.93 21.58
C PRO A 175 -1.17 -34.63 21.17
N ARG A 176 -0.32 -33.98 20.36
CA ARG A 176 0.98 -34.50 19.89
C ARG A 176 2.15 -34.03 20.74
N ASN A 177 1.88 -33.30 21.82
CA ASN A 177 2.91 -32.78 22.71
C ASN A 177 3.61 -33.92 23.47
N VAL A 178 4.92 -34.05 23.32
CA VAL A 178 5.72 -35.04 24.04
C VAL A 178 6.01 -34.53 25.45
N THR A 179 5.08 -34.78 26.39
CA THR A 179 5.16 -34.24 27.77
C THR A 179 6.22 -34.91 28.64
N ASP A 180 6.62 -36.14 28.31
CA ASP A 180 7.54 -36.99 29.09
C ASP A 180 8.98 -37.05 28.54
N ALA A 181 9.31 -36.25 27.53
CA ALA A 181 10.68 -36.15 27.05
C ALA A 181 11.54 -35.52 28.15
N LYS A 182 12.40 -36.33 28.79
CA LYS A 182 13.43 -35.86 29.72
C LYS A 182 14.07 -34.61 29.14
N THR A 183 13.87 -33.47 29.81
CA THR A 183 14.35 -32.17 29.37
C THR A 183 15.81 -32.31 28.97
N PRO A 184 16.17 -32.10 27.68
CA PRO A 184 17.57 -32.16 27.29
C PRO A 184 18.35 -31.13 28.11
N ALA A 185 19.58 -31.47 28.51
CA ALA A 185 20.41 -30.61 29.36
C ALA A 185 20.66 -29.22 28.77
N VAL A 186 20.44 -29.06 27.46
CA VAL A 186 20.40 -27.79 26.74
C VAL A 186 19.12 -27.78 25.90
N ALA A 187 18.11 -27.01 26.31
CA ALA A 187 16.88 -26.86 25.54
C ALA A 187 17.14 -25.98 24.31
N PRO A 188 16.65 -26.35 23.11
CA PRO A 188 16.67 -25.44 21.96
C PRO A 188 15.87 -24.17 22.29
N PRO A 189 16.25 -23.01 21.72
CA PRO A 189 15.49 -21.79 21.90
C PRO A 189 14.04 -22.02 21.41
N PRO A 190 13.01 -21.68 22.22
CA PRO A 190 11.64 -21.85 21.80
C PRO A 190 11.34 -20.95 20.60
N PHE A 191 10.62 -21.48 19.62
CA PHE A 191 9.96 -20.67 18.62
C PHE A 191 8.64 -20.18 19.21
N ASP A 192 8.56 -18.89 19.56
CA ASP A 192 7.33 -18.29 20.06
C ASP A 192 6.50 -17.72 18.91
N LEU A 193 5.39 -18.38 18.58
CA LEU A 193 4.52 -17.96 17.49
C LEU A 193 3.83 -16.63 17.82
N ASP A 194 3.40 -16.45 19.07
CA ASP A 194 2.60 -15.29 19.47
C ASP A 194 3.46 -14.01 19.43
N ASP A 195 4.69 -14.08 19.96
CA ASP A 195 5.65 -12.97 19.90
C ASP A 195 5.94 -12.57 18.44
N ARG A 196 6.00 -13.54 17.52
CA ARG A 196 6.25 -13.28 16.08
C ARG A 196 5.06 -12.64 15.39
N MET A 197 3.86 -13.11 15.70
CA MET A 197 2.64 -12.49 15.19
C MET A 197 2.52 -11.05 15.71
N ASP A 198 2.81 -10.82 16.99
CA ASP A 198 2.81 -9.49 17.58
C ASP A 198 3.91 -8.60 16.99
N GLU A 199 5.12 -9.10 16.75
CA GLU A 199 6.19 -8.37 16.07
C GLU A 199 5.78 -7.95 14.65
N ALA A 200 5.17 -8.86 13.88
CA ALA A 200 4.67 -8.58 12.53
C ALA A 200 3.54 -7.53 12.54
N LEU A 201 2.64 -7.59 13.53
CA LEU A 201 1.57 -6.61 13.74
C LEU A 201 2.13 -5.24 14.13
N LEU A 202 3.07 -5.19 15.07
CA LEU A 202 3.71 -3.96 15.55
C LEU A 202 4.52 -3.27 14.45
N THR A 203 5.31 -4.03 13.69
CA THR A 203 6.07 -3.52 12.55
C THR A 203 5.14 -2.89 11.50
N THR A 204 3.97 -3.49 11.30
CA THR A 204 2.93 -2.96 10.43
C THR A 204 2.32 -1.66 10.96
N LEU A 205 2.12 -1.55 12.27
CA LEU A 205 1.61 -0.34 12.92
C LEU A 205 2.63 0.81 12.92
N ASP A 206 3.90 0.52 13.18
CA ASP A 206 4.96 1.53 13.18
C ASP A 206 5.24 2.05 11.77
N ALA A 207 5.33 1.18 10.77
CA ALA A 207 5.42 1.62 9.37
C ALA A 207 4.26 2.58 9.01
N ARG A 208 3.05 2.32 9.52
CA ARG A 208 1.88 3.19 9.32
C ARG A 208 1.94 4.48 10.10
N ARG A 209 2.46 4.49 11.34
CA ARG A 209 2.69 5.72 12.12
C ARG A 209 3.68 6.63 11.42
N TRP A 210 4.76 6.07 10.86
CA TRP A 210 5.72 6.82 10.06
C TRP A 210 5.10 7.34 8.76
N GLN A 211 4.26 6.55 8.09
CA GLN A 211 3.50 7.02 6.93
C GLN A 211 2.53 8.15 7.29
N ALA A 212 1.85 8.04 8.43
CA ALA A 212 0.95 9.08 8.95
C ALA A 212 1.68 10.36 9.36
N ALA A 213 2.88 10.25 9.94
CA ALA A 213 3.73 11.40 10.25
C ALA A 213 4.31 12.04 8.98
N ALA A 214 4.68 11.23 7.98
CA ALA A 214 5.15 11.70 6.67
C ALA A 214 4.05 12.39 5.84
N LEU A 215 2.78 12.18 6.16
CA LEU A 215 1.65 12.92 5.59
C LEU A 215 1.61 14.40 6.00
N GLY A 216 2.36 14.78 7.03
CA GLY A 216 2.62 16.19 7.33
C GLY A 216 3.60 16.87 6.36
N GLY A 217 4.24 16.14 5.44
CA GLY A 217 5.32 16.66 4.59
C GLY A 217 5.27 16.29 3.11
N SER A 218 5.15 15.01 2.72
CA SER A 218 5.21 14.60 1.29
C SER A 218 5.04 13.10 0.99
N GLY A 219 4.69 12.25 1.97
CA GLY A 219 4.72 10.79 1.79
C GLY A 219 3.34 10.15 1.52
N ILE A 220 3.15 9.61 0.31
CA ILE A 220 2.35 8.43 -0.07
C ILE A 220 1.23 8.00 0.91
N GLY A 221 0.25 8.87 1.12
CA GLY A 221 -1.01 8.51 1.74
C GLY A 221 -2.05 9.35 1.06
N LEU A 222 -3.07 8.68 0.52
CA LEU A 222 -4.28 9.20 -0.16
C LEU A 222 -4.41 10.73 -0.11
N MET A 223 -3.55 11.45 -0.83
CA MET A 223 -3.53 12.90 -0.85
C MET A 223 -4.69 13.28 -1.75
N ALA A 224 -5.89 13.19 -1.22
CA ALA A 224 -7.09 13.27 -2.02
C ALA A 224 -7.26 14.63 -2.67
N GLY A 225 -6.65 15.70 -2.17
CA GLY A 225 -6.84 17.04 -2.72
C GLY A 225 -6.22 17.24 -4.11
N ARG A 226 -4.91 17.01 -4.26
CA ARG A 226 -4.15 17.40 -5.45
C ARG A 226 -4.36 16.50 -6.68
N PRO A 227 -4.13 15.17 -6.61
CA PRO A 227 -4.42 14.26 -7.71
C PRO A 227 -5.90 14.28 -8.12
N LEU A 228 -6.86 14.33 -7.18
CA LEU A 228 -8.28 14.45 -7.53
C LEU A 228 -8.57 15.76 -8.26
N ALA A 229 -8.07 16.89 -7.74
CA ALA A 229 -8.24 18.18 -8.40
C ALA A 229 -7.57 18.19 -9.80
N ARG A 230 -6.41 17.53 -9.96
CA ARG A 230 -5.74 17.37 -11.25
C ARG A 230 -6.55 16.51 -12.21
N ARG A 231 -7.17 15.42 -11.77
CA ARG A 231 -7.99 14.54 -12.63
C ARG A 231 -9.31 15.20 -13.03
N LEU A 232 -10.01 15.82 -12.07
CA LEU A 232 -11.18 16.66 -12.35
C LEU A 232 -10.83 17.85 -13.26
N ALA A 233 -9.59 18.35 -13.19
CA ALA A 233 -9.09 19.35 -14.12
C ALA A 233 -8.80 18.77 -15.51
N ALA A 234 -8.12 17.62 -15.62
CA ALA A 234 -7.75 17.00 -16.88
C ALA A 234 -8.96 16.74 -17.79
N GLY A 235 -10.11 16.34 -17.23
CA GLY A 235 -11.34 16.11 -18.00
C GLY A 235 -12.07 17.38 -18.48
N THR A 236 -11.69 18.56 -17.98
CA THR A 236 -12.45 19.81 -18.18
C THR A 236 -11.64 20.93 -18.84
N LEU A 237 -10.32 20.78 -18.95
CA LEU A 237 -9.45 21.83 -19.47
C LEU A 237 -9.56 21.97 -20.99
N GLY A 238 -10.08 23.12 -21.44
CA GLY A 238 -9.57 23.78 -22.63
C GLY A 238 -10.57 24.22 -23.71
N GLN A 239 -11.79 23.66 -23.77
CA GLN A 239 -12.68 23.98 -24.90
C GLN A 239 -13.70 25.09 -24.65
N GLY A 240 -14.14 25.30 -23.41
CA GLY A 240 -15.23 26.24 -23.11
C GLY A 240 -14.89 27.71 -23.35
N GLY A 241 -13.74 28.18 -22.84
CA GLY A 241 -13.34 29.60 -22.94
C GLY A 241 -13.02 30.04 -24.37
N ARG A 242 -12.31 29.19 -25.12
CA ARG A 242 -11.97 29.45 -26.53
C ARG A 242 -13.19 29.43 -27.44
N MET A 243 -14.20 28.59 -27.16
CA MET A 243 -15.46 28.61 -27.90
C MET A 243 -16.29 29.85 -27.61
N ALA A 244 -16.34 30.32 -26.35
CA ALA A 244 -17.04 31.55 -26.00
C ALA A 244 -16.40 32.77 -26.71
N LEU A 245 -15.07 32.88 -26.68
CA LEU A 245 -14.34 33.92 -27.41
C LEU A 245 -14.53 33.82 -28.93
N ARG A 246 -14.54 32.61 -29.51
CA ARG A 246 -14.84 32.42 -30.94
C ARG A 246 -16.26 32.83 -31.29
N ALA A 247 -17.25 32.45 -30.49
CA ALA A 247 -18.64 32.84 -30.71
C ALA A 247 -18.82 34.38 -30.63
N LEU A 248 -18.12 35.01 -29.69
CA LEU A 248 -18.09 36.48 -29.54
C LEU A 248 -17.39 37.14 -30.74
N ALA A 249 -16.25 36.60 -31.18
CA ALA A 249 -15.51 37.07 -32.35
C ALA A 249 -16.31 36.92 -33.66
N THR A 250 -17.05 35.81 -33.83
CA THR A 250 -17.93 35.61 -35.00
C THR A 250 -19.12 36.58 -35.01
N ARG A 251 -19.59 37.02 -33.84
CA ARG A 251 -20.70 37.98 -33.71
C ARG A 251 -20.27 39.43 -33.91
N LEU A 252 -19.07 39.78 -33.46
CA LEU A 252 -18.51 41.12 -33.58
C LEU A 252 -17.99 41.44 -35.00
N GLY A 253 -17.90 40.43 -35.88
CA GLY A 253 -17.33 40.56 -37.21
C GLY A 253 -15.81 40.80 -37.17
N ALA A 254 -15.12 40.52 -38.28
CA ALA A 254 -13.66 40.66 -38.36
C ALA A 254 -13.14 42.07 -38.02
N GLY A 255 -13.99 43.10 -38.09
CA GLY A 255 -13.65 44.50 -37.82
C GLY A 255 -13.49 44.86 -36.34
N ALA A 256 -14.33 44.36 -35.43
CA ALA A 256 -14.30 44.74 -34.01
C ALA A 256 -13.29 43.93 -33.18
N VAL A 257 -12.88 42.75 -33.65
CA VAL A 257 -11.77 41.99 -33.05
C VAL A 257 -10.46 42.77 -33.13
N ARG A 258 -10.28 43.59 -34.17
CA ARG A 258 -9.07 44.42 -34.38
C ARG A 258 -8.99 45.61 -33.41
N SER A 259 -10.12 46.15 -32.93
CA SER A 259 -10.14 47.26 -31.95
C SER A 259 -10.05 46.78 -30.50
N LEU A 260 -10.50 45.55 -30.21
CA LEU A 260 -10.31 44.89 -28.91
C LEU A 260 -8.85 44.49 -28.68
N ALA A 261 -8.17 44.01 -29.73
CA ALA A 261 -6.75 43.65 -29.67
C ALA A 261 -5.81 44.87 -29.56
N SER A 262 -6.27 46.07 -29.92
CA SER A 262 -5.47 47.31 -29.88
C SER A 262 -5.76 48.20 -28.66
N GLY A 263 -6.43 47.68 -27.62
CA GLY A 263 -6.68 48.41 -26.36
C GLY A 263 -7.79 49.48 -26.41
N GLY A 264 -8.62 49.50 -27.46
CA GLY A 264 -9.58 50.59 -27.75
C GLY A 264 -11.04 50.34 -27.34
N ALA A 265 -11.32 49.45 -26.39
CA ALA A 265 -12.71 49.06 -26.05
C ALA A 265 -13.45 50.03 -25.10
N ALA A 266 -12.75 50.98 -24.49
CA ALA A 266 -13.37 51.95 -23.58
C ALA A 266 -14.20 53.04 -24.31
N ALA A 267 -14.01 53.26 -25.61
CA ALA A 267 -14.59 54.40 -26.33
C ALA A 267 -15.99 54.12 -26.94
N ALA A 268 -16.33 52.87 -27.27
CA ALA A 268 -17.60 52.56 -27.94
C ALA A 268 -18.81 52.47 -26.99
N VAL A 269 -18.57 52.36 -25.68
CA VAL A 269 -19.62 52.39 -24.64
C VAL A 269 -19.77 53.80 -24.02
N THR A 270 -18.81 54.70 -24.24
CA THR A 270 -18.77 56.04 -23.61
C THR A 270 -19.08 57.21 -24.54
N ALA A 271 -19.51 56.95 -25.78
CA ALA A 271 -20.02 58.00 -26.67
C ALA A 271 -21.55 57.99 -26.87
N PRO A 272 -22.39 58.12 -25.81
CA PRO A 272 -23.77 58.60 -25.97
C PRO A 272 -23.89 60.15 -25.88
N THR A 273 -22.78 60.89 -25.78
CA THR A 273 -22.78 62.33 -25.45
C THR A 273 -22.62 63.24 -26.68
N GLY A 274 -23.48 63.06 -27.68
CA GLY A 274 -23.81 64.13 -28.61
C GLY A 274 -25.01 64.93 -28.08
N PRO A 275 -25.01 66.27 -28.08
CA PRO A 275 -26.09 67.09 -27.48
C PRO A 275 -27.51 66.84 -28.04
N GLY A 276 -27.66 66.08 -29.13
CA GLY A 276 -28.96 65.70 -29.72
C GLY A 276 -29.44 64.26 -29.44
N ALA A 277 -28.66 63.39 -28.79
CA ALA A 277 -28.97 61.96 -28.68
C ALA A 277 -29.74 61.55 -27.40
N LEU A 278 -29.89 62.46 -26.43
CA LEU A 278 -30.36 62.13 -25.07
C LEU A 278 -31.87 61.87 -24.95
N MET A 279 -32.72 62.36 -25.86
CA MET A 279 -34.18 62.24 -25.70
C MET A 279 -34.79 61.01 -26.41
N VAL A 280 -34.20 60.54 -27.51
CA VAL A 280 -34.65 59.31 -28.20
C VAL A 280 -33.85 58.09 -27.69
N GLY A 281 -32.62 58.31 -27.21
CA GLY A 281 -31.70 57.27 -26.78
C GLY A 281 -32.14 56.51 -25.52
N ALA A 282 -32.85 57.14 -24.57
CA ALA A 282 -33.22 56.52 -23.30
C ALA A 282 -34.24 55.38 -23.43
N ALA A 283 -35.23 55.52 -24.33
CA ALA A 283 -36.21 54.46 -24.59
C ALA A 283 -35.61 53.28 -25.37
N THR A 284 -34.68 53.56 -26.30
CA THR A 284 -33.94 52.54 -27.07
C THR A 284 -32.80 51.88 -26.27
N THR A 285 -32.20 52.55 -25.28
CA THR A 285 -31.21 51.91 -24.40
C THR A 285 -31.88 50.96 -23.40
N VAL A 286 -33.05 51.31 -22.85
CA VAL A 286 -33.78 50.40 -21.95
C VAL A 286 -34.27 49.15 -22.70
N THR A 287 -34.82 49.31 -23.91
CA THR A 287 -35.21 48.16 -24.76
C THR A 287 -34.01 47.40 -25.33
N GLY A 288 -32.91 48.09 -25.65
CA GLY A 288 -31.65 47.49 -26.10
C GLY A 288 -30.97 46.66 -25.01
N ILE A 289 -30.93 47.15 -23.77
CA ILE A 289 -30.38 46.42 -22.61
C ILE A 289 -31.27 45.22 -22.29
N ALA A 290 -32.61 45.37 -22.29
CA ALA A 290 -33.52 44.26 -22.07
C ALA A 290 -33.42 43.17 -23.16
N GLY A 291 -33.31 43.57 -24.43
CA GLY A 291 -33.10 42.65 -25.55
C GLY A 291 -31.74 41.95 -25.53
N MET A 292 -30.68 42.65 -25.10
CA MET A 292 -29.33 42.11 -24.98
C MET A 292 -29.22 41.12 -23.80
N VAL A 293 -29.76 41.47 -22.63
CA VAL A 293 -29.82 40.59 -21.45
C VAL A 293 -30.67 39.34 -21.74
N GLY A 294 -31.81 39.49 -22.41
CA GLY A 294 -32.65 38.36 -22.82
C GLY A 294 -31.95 37.43 -23.82
N GLY A 295 -31.25 38.01 -24.81
CA GLY A 295 -30.49 37.24 -25.80
C GLY A 295 -29.30 36.48 -25.22
N GLU A 296 -28.56 37.10 -24.29
CA GLU A 296 -27.47 36.43 -23.56
C GLU A 296 -27.99 35.30 -22.66
N PHE A 297 -29.10 35.53 -21.96
CA PHE A 297 -29.73 34.51 -21.14
C PHE A 297 -30.20 33.30 -21.98
N ALA A 298 -30.83 33.54 -23.13
CA ALA A 298 -31.27 32.48 -24.03
C ALA A 298 -30.09 31.66 -24.58
N LEU A 299 -29.00 32.30 -24.98
CA LEU A 299 -27.78 31.62 -25.43
C LEU A 299 -27.12 30.82 -24.30
N LEU A 300 -27.07 31.38 -23.10
CA LEU A 300 -26.56 30.70 -21.92
C LEU A 300 -27.40 29.44 -21.62
N LYS A 301 -28.73 29.53 -21.72
CA LYS A 301 -29.62 28.37 -21.54
C LYS A 301 -29.46 27.33 -22.64
N LEU A 302 -29.26 27.74 -23.88
CA LEU A 302 -28.93 26.82 -24.97
C LEU A 302 -27.59 26.10 -24.73
N GLN A 303 -26.58 26.84 -24.25
CA GLN A 303 -25.28 26.27 -23.92
C GLN A 303 -25.39 25.31 -22.74
N GLU A 304 -26.13 25.68 -21.68
CA GLU A 304 -26.41 24.82 -20.53
C GLU A 304 -27.09 23.53 -20.98
N ALA A 305 -28.18 23.61 -21.75
CA ALA A 305 -28.91 22.43 -22.23
C ALA A 305 -28.02 21.48 -23.05
N ARG A 306 -27.09 22.01 -23.85
CA ARG A 306 -26.18 21.20 -24.68
C ARG A 306 -24.97 20.67 -23.92
N GLN A 307 -24.39 21.43 -22.99
CA GLN A 307 -23.09 21.11 -22.39
C GLN A 307 -23.20 20.56 -20.96
N ARG A 308 -24.28 20.86 -20.23
CA ARG A 308 -24.45 20.44 -18.83
C ARG A 308 -24.39 18.91 -18.67
N PRO A 309 -25.13 18.09 -19.45
CA PRO A 309 -25.11 16.64 -19.27
C PRO A 309 -23.72 16.03 -19.52
N ALA A 310 -23.01 16.54 -20.54
CA ALA A 310 -21.67 16.06 -20.88
C ALA A 310 -20.63 16.45 -19.81
N LEU A 311 -20.74 17.65 -19.23
CA LEU A 311 -19.85 18.08 -18.15
C LEU A 311 -20.14 17.34 -16.84
N GLU A 312 -21.43 17.11 -16.54
CA GLU A 312 -21.88 16.31 -15.40
C GLU A 312 -21.33 14.88 -15.46
N ALA A 313 -21.55 14.19 -16.59
CA ALA A 313 -21.05 12.84 -16.80
C ALA A 313 -19.53 12.74 -16.60
N ARG A 314 -18.76 13.70 -17.12
CA ARG A 314 -17.31 13.74 -16.95
C ARG A 314 -16.87 13.96 -15.50
N LEU A 315 -17.59 14.80 -14.75
CA LEU A 315 -17.29 15.01 -13.34
C LEU A 315 -17.57 13.74 -12.54
N LEU A 316 -18.71 13.09 -12.79
CA LEU A 316 -19.07 11.83 -12.14
C LEU A 316 -18.10 10.69 -12.50
N GLU A 317 -17.69 10.58 -13.77
CA GLU A 317 -16.67 9.62 -14.21
C GLU A 317 -15.33 9.85 -13.50
N GLY A 318 -14.89 11.11 -13.37
CA GLY A 318 -13.66 11.44 -12.65
C GLY A 318 -13.76 11.16 -11.14
N ILE A 319 -14.94 11.30 -10.54
CA ILE A 319 -15.20 10.90 -9.15
C ILE A 319 -15.11 9.38 -9.01
N GLU A 320 -15.74 8.63 -9.91
CA GLU A 320 -15.74 7.17 -9.90
C GLU A 320 -14.33 6.60 -10.12
N GLU A 321 -13.55 7.19 -11.03
CA GLU A 321 -12.14 6.82 -11.22
C GLU A 321 -11.32 7.06 -9.94
N ALA A 322 -11.51 8.20 -9.27
CA ALA A 322 -10.84 8.47 -8.00
C ALA A 322 -11.28 7.51 -6.89
N ARG A 323 -12.55 7.10 -6.87
CA ARG A 323 -13.06 6.08 -5.94
C ARG A 323 -12.39 4.73 -6.18
N ARG A 324 -12.23 4.30 -7.44
CA ARG A 324 -11.53 3.07 -7.82
C ARG A 324 -10.05 3.11 -7.45
N ASP A 325 -9.38 4.24 -7.66
CA ASP A 325 -7.97 4.41 -7.26
C ASP A 325 -7.80 4.32 -5.74
N ALA A 326 -8.70 4.95 -4.98
CA ALA A 326 -8.69 4.86 -3.52
C ALA A 326 -8.94 3.41 -3.06
N ALA A 327 -9.88 2.70 -3.70
CA ALA A 327 -10.12 1.27 -3.44
C ALA A 327 -8.86 0.43 -3.73
N GLY A 328 -8.21 0.64 -4.88
CA GLY A 328 -6.98 -0.06 -5.26
C GLY A 328 -5.84 0.19 -4.29
N ALA A 329 -5.63 1.44 -3.86
CA ALA A 329 -4.61 1.80 -2.89
C ALA A 329 -4.85 1.14 -1.52
N LEU A 330 -6.10 1.10 -1.05
CA LEU A 330 -6.46 0.40 0.19
C LEU A 330 -6.31 -1.12 0.05
N GLY A 331 -6.67 -1.70 -1.09
CA GLY A 331 -6.47 -3.11 -1.40
C GLY A 331 -4.99 -3.51 -1.37
N LEU A 332 -4.12 -2.74 -2.01
CA LEU A 332 -2.66 -2.94 -1.94
C LEU A 332 -2.13 -2.88 -0.51
N ALA A 333 -2.68 -1.99 0.33
CA ALA A 333 -2.30 -1.92 1.74
C ALA A 333 -2.73 -3.15 2.54
N VAL A 334 -3.85 -3.79 2.18
CA VAL A 334 -4.29 -5.06 2.77
C VAL A 334 -3.36 -6.19 2.33
N SER A 335 -3.09 -6.34 1.03
CA SER A 335 -2.19 -7.38 0.50
C SER A 335 -0.77 -7.24 1.06
N ALA A 336 -0.22 -6.03 1.12
CA ALA A 336 1.11 -5.81 1.72
C ALA A 336 1.14 -6.13 3.22
N ALA A 337 0.02 -5.93 3.94
CA ALA A 337 -0.07 -6.29 5.35
C ALA A 337 -0.21 -7.80 5.55
N ALA A 338 -0.87 -8.51 4.64
CA ALA A 338 -0.95 -9.97 4.63
C ALA A 338 0.41 -10.61 4.29
N ALA A 339 1.07 -10.14 3.23
CA ALA A 339 2.39 -10.64 2.82
C ALA A 339 3.42 -10.54 3.95
N ARG A 340 3.46 -9.41 4.68
CA ARG A 340 4.34 -9.24 5.85
C ARG A 340 4.03 -10.19 6.99
N LEU A 341 2.76 -10.54 7.17
CA LEU A 341 2.37 -11.54 8.16
C LEU A 341 2.91 -12.91 7.74
N GLY A 342 2.79 -13.29 6.47
CA GLY A 342 3.39 -14.51 5.93
C GLY A 342 4.93 -14.54 6.06
N GLU A 343 5.62 -13.49 5.60
CA GLU A 343 7.08 -13.38 5.70
C GLU A 343 7.58 -13.47 7.16
N GLY A 344 6.85 -12.87 8.11
CA GLY A 344 7.16 -12.93 9.54
C GLY A 344 7.06 -14.34 10.12
N LEU A 345 6.21 -15.20 9.54
CA LEU A 345 6.05 -16.60 9.93
C LEU A 345 7.12 -17.52 9.31
N GLU A 346 7.62 -17.20 8.12
CA GLU A 346 8.61 -18.01 7.39
C GLU A 346 10.06 -17.79 7.85
N ALA A 347 10.44 -16.55 8.20
CA ALA A 347 11.83 -16.15 8.41
C ALA A 347 12.65 -17.00 9.43
N PRO A 348 12.07 -17.53 10.53
CA PRO A 348 12.85 -18.23 11.55
C PRO A 348 13.16 -19.70 11.25
N ALA A 349 12.38 -20.36 10.38
CA ALA A 349 12.58 -21.79 10.07
C ALA A 349 14.01 -22.07 9.54
N GLY A 350 14.59 -21.12 8.79
CA GLY A 350 15.95 -21.23 8.27
C GLY A 350 17.07 -20.67 9.18
N GLN A 351 16.75 -19.83 10.16
CA GLN A 351 17.77 -19.20 11.03
C GLN A 351 18.18 -20.11 12.19
N GLY A 352 17.23 -20.89 12.73
CA GLY A 352 17.52 -21.90 13.76
C GLY A 352 18.45 -23.02 13.26
N GLU A 353 18.25 -23.50 12.03
CA GLU A 353 19.11 -24.53 11.43
C GLU A 353 20.53 -24.03 11.14
N ARG A 354 20.68 -22.80 10.65
CA ARG A 354 22.00 -22.21 10.39
C ARG A 354 22.78 -21.95 11.69
N ALA A 355 22.10 -21.44 12.71
CA ALA A 355 22.73 -21.22 14.02
C ALA A 355 23.10 -22.55 14.71
N ALA A 356 22.28 -23.59 14.60
CA ALA A 356 22.58 -24.92 15.15
C ALA A 356 23.76 -25.61 14.42
N GLY A 357 23.96 -25.34 13.13
CA GLY A 357 25.09 -25.87 12.36
C GLY A 357 26.43 -25.15 12.60
N GLU A 358 26.41 -23.84 12.87
CA GLU A 358 27.63 -23.03 13.08
C GLU A 358 28.02 -22.86 14.56
N ALA A 359 27.08 -22.96 15.50
CA ALA A 359 27.38 -22.94 16.92
C ALA A 359 27.94 -24.30 17.36
N ARG A 360 29.20 -24.59 16.99
CA ARG A 360 29.98 -25.64 17.65
C ARG A 360 29.88 -25.40 19.17
N PRO A 361 29.45 -26.39 19.98
CA PRO A 361 29.35 -26.25 21.42
C PRO A 361 30.67 -25.69 21.97
N GLU A 362 30.63 -24.70 22.87
CA GLU A 362 31.84 -24.09 23.42
C GLU A 362 32.80 -25.11 24.06
N ALA A 363 32.28 -26.28 24.45
CA ALA A 363 33.06 -27.44 24.87
C ALA A 363 34.13 -27.89 23.84
N TYR A 364 33.88 -27.70 22.53
CA TYR A 364 34.86 -27.93 21.47
C TYR A 364 35.78 -26.73 21.19
N ARG A 365 35.41 -25.52 21.61
CA ARG A 365 36.30 -24.35 21.58
C ARG A 365 37.38 -24.40 22.65
N ILE A 366 37.22 -25.21 23.70
CA ILE A 366 38.27 -25.38 24.72
C ILE A 366 39.54 -25.98 24.10
N LEU A 367 39.43 -26.88 23.11
CA LEU A 367 40.58 -27.44 22.40
C LEU A 367 41.27 -26.42 21.49
N GLU A 368 40.50 -25.53 20.87
CA GLU A 368 41.00 -24.41 20.05
C GLU A 368 41.68 -23.34 20.92
N ARG A 369 41.10 -23.06 22.10
CA ARG A 369 41.63 -22.11 23.09
C ARG A 369 42.86 -22.64 23.85
N LEU A 370 42.99 -23.96 23.94
CA LEU A 370 44.18 -24.64 24.48
C LEU A 370 45.34 -24.74 23.48
N GLY A 371 45.21 -24.17 22.26
CA GLY A 371 46.32 -24.11 21.31
C GLY A 371 46.76 -25.48 20.77
N LEU A 372 45.91 -26.51 20.89
CA LEU A 372 46.16 -27.84 20.34
C LEU A 372 45.73 -27.94 18.86
N THR A 373 45.87 -26.85 18.11
CA THR A 373 45.91 -26.95 16.65
C THR A 373 47.21 -27.65 16.31
N ALA A 374 47.07 -28.88 15.82
CA ALA A 374 48.18 -29.73 15.43
C ALA A 374 49.25 -28.93 14.69
N ALA A 375 50.44 -28.89 15.29
CA ALA A 375 51.67 -28.44 14.66
C ALA A 375 51.96 -29.35 13.44
N SER A 376 51.31 -29.05 12.32
CA SER A 376 51.52 -29.70 11.03
C SER A 376 51.79 -28.60 10.01
N GLY A 377 53.06 -28.20 9.92
CA GLY A 377 53.49 -27.29 8.87
C GLY A 377 54.68 -26.41 9.22
N ALA A 378 55.70 -26.94 9.88
CA ALA A 378 57.01 -26.31 9.91
C ALA A 378 57.57 -26.29 8.47
N ARG A 379 57.37 -25.18 7.75
CA ARG A 379 58.10 -24.87 6.53
C ARG A 379 59.22 -23.91 6.91
N ALA A 380 60.42 -24.45 6.99
CA ALA A 380 61.66 -23.72 7.20
C ALA A 380 61.77 -22.56 6.21
N GLN A 381 61.76 -21.32 6.72
CA GLN A 381 62.30 -20.17 6.00
C GLN A 381 63.78 -20.05 6.35
N ALA A 382 64.62 -20.25 5.34
CA ALA A 382 66.05 -20.01 5.39
C ALA A 382 66.35 -18.50 5.46
N PRO A 383 67.38 -18.08 6.22
CA PRO A 383 67.86 -16.70 6.19
C PRO A 383 68.79 -16.50 4.97
N GLY A 384 68.36 -15.71 3.98
CA GLY A 384 69.26 -15.02 3.04
C GLY A 384 69.40 -13.58 3.54
N LEU A 385 70.54 -13.17 4.09
CA LEU A 385 71.76 -12.71 3.41
C LEU A 385 71.53 -11.48 2.52
N GLU A 386 71.93 -10.34 3.09
CA GLU A 386 72.65 -9.21 2.48
C GLU A 386 72.50 -8.99 0.96
N GLN A 387 71.94 -7.84 0.57
CA GLN A 387 72.70 -6.65 0.16
C GLN A 387 71.80 -5.41 0.03
#